data_AF-A0A929MU95-F1
#
_entry.id   AF-A0A929MU95-F1
#
_cell.length_a   1.000
_cell.length_b   1.000
_cell.length_c   1.000
_cell.angle_alpha   90.00
_cell.angle_beta   90.00
_cell.angle_gamma   90.00
#
_symmetry.space_group_name_H-M   'P 1'
#
loop_
_entity.id
_entity.type
_entity.pdbx_description
1 polymer ?
#
loop_
_entity_poly.entity_id
_entity_poly.type
_entity_poly.pdbx_seq_one_letter_code
_entity_poly.pdbx_strand_id
1 'polypeptide(L)' 'MKEQPILLTLFGATGDLAFRKLYPAIYQLYRSGRLSQNFALIGTARRPWSD' A
#
# COMPACT_ATOMS: atom_id res chain seq x y z
N MET A 1 -8.58 -7.11 21.98
CA MET A 1 -7.22 -6.69 21.58
C MET A 1 -7.30 -5.29 21.00
N LYS A 2 -6.38 -4.38 21.38
CA LYS A 2 -6.38 -3.01 20.85
C LYS A 2 -5.82 -3.03 19.44
N GLU A 3 -6.60 -2.57 18.47
CA GLU A 3 -6.15 -2.47 17.08
C GLU A 3 -4.88 -1.62 16.99
N GLN A 4 -3.85 -2.14 16.32
CA GLN A 4 -2.59 -1.42 16.14
C GLN A 4 -2.62 -0.67 14.80
N PRO A 5 -2.16 0.59 14.76
CA PRO A 5 -1.99 1.29 13.50
C PRO A 5 -0.90 0.61 12.65
N ILE A 6 -1.09 0.63 11.33
CA ILE A 6 -0.15 0.03 10.37
C ILE A 6 0.30 1.12 9.39
N LEU A 7 1.62 1.25 9.24
CA LEU A 7 2.24 2.06 8.18
C LEU A 7 3.07 1.14 7.29
N LEU A 8 2.67 1.00 6.03
CA LEU A 8 3.34 0.19 5.03
C LEU A 8 4.12 1.08 4.07
N THR A 9 5.44 0.89 3.98
CA THR A 9 6.27 1.62 3.00
C THR A 9 6.60 0.71 1.82
N LEU A 10 6.21 1.11 0.61
CA LEU A 10 6.46 0.40 -0.63
C LEU A 10 7.62 1.04 -1.41
N PHE A 11 8.77 0.38 -1.41
CA PHE A 11 9.91 0.75 -2.24
C PHE A 11 9.73 0.22 -3.67
N GLY A 12 10.02 1.06 -4.67
CA GLY A 12 9.72 0.72 -6.06
C GLY A 12 8.23 0.84 -6.37
N ALA A 13 7.54 1.79 -5.73
CA ALA A 13 6.11 2.06 -5.90
C ALA A 13 5.67 2.31 -7.34
N THR A 14 6.60 2.72 -8.22
CA THR A 14 6.36 2.95 -9.66
C THR A 14 6.70 1.73 -10.54
N GLY A 15 7.03 0.58 -9.95
CA GLY A 15 7.45 -0.63 -10.68
C GLY A 15 6.26 -1.47 -11.17
N ASP A 16 6.50 -2.31 -12.18
CA ASP A 16 5.45 -3.15 -12.80
C ASP A 16 4.74 -4.07 -11.78
N LEU A 17 5.50 -4.68 -10.86
CA LEU A 17 4.94 -5.53 -9.81
C LEU A 17 4.02 -4.75 -8.86
N ALA A 18 4.38 -3.50 -8.53
CA ALA A 18 3.58 -2.65 -7.67
C ALA A 18 2.19 -2.42 -8.27
N PHE A 19 2.14 -2.05 -9.54
CA PHE A 19 0.90 -1.81 -10.28
C PHE A 19 0.09 -3.07 -10.54
N ARG A 20 0.72 -4.15 -11.01
CA ARG A 20 -0.02 -5.35 -11.44
C ARG A 20 -0.46 -6.25 -10.29
N LYS A 21 0.23 -6.21 -9.14
CA LYS A 21 0.03 -7.18 -8.05
C LYS A 21 -0.12 -6.53 -6.68
N LEU A 22 0.77 -5.64 -6.29
CA LEU A 22 0.80 -5.15 -4.89
C LEU A 22 -0.37 -4.22 -4.59
N TYR A 23 -0.62 -3.18 -5.39
CA TYR A 23 -1.78 -2.30 -5.17
C TYR A 23 -3.11 -3.05 -5.25
N PRO A 24 -3.34 -3.93 -6.25
CA PRO A 24 -4.57 -4.74 -6.27
C PRO A 24 -4.74 -5.62 -5.03
N ALA A 25 -3.68 -6.28 -4.55
CA ALA A 25 -3.74 -7.12 -3.36
C ALA A 25 -4.02 -6.31 -2.08
N ILE A 26 -3.33 -5.18 -1.90
CA ILE A 26 -3.55 -4.27 -0.77
C ILE A 26 -4.98 -3.71 -0.80
N TYR A 27 -5.48 -3.34 -1.98
CA TYR A 27 -6.86 -2.88 -2.15
C TYR A 27 -7.88 -3.97 -1.83
N GLN A 28 -7.63 -5.24 -2.16
CA GLN A 28 -8.48 -6.36 -1.75
C GLN A 28 -8.49 -6.54 -0.23
N LEU A 29 -7.34 -6.39 0.43
CA LEU A 29 -7.26 -6.42 1.90
C LEU A 29 -8.05 -5.26 2.53
N TYR A 30 -7.95 -4.06 1.96
CA TYR A 30 -8.74 -2.90 2.37
C TYR A 30 -10.25 -3.17 2.23
N ARG A 31 -10.70 -3.60 1.05
CA ARG A 31 -12.11 -3.87 0.75
C ARG A 31 -12.71 -5.00 1.59
N SER A 32 -11.90 -5.98 1.99
CA SER A 32 -12.34 -7.11 2.81
C SER A 32 -12.29 -6.84 4.32
N GLY A 33 -11.93 -5.62 4.75
CA GLY A 33 -11.81 -5.27 6.16
C GLY A 33 -10.68 -6.00 6.87
N ARG A 34 -9.66 -6.45 6.13
CA ARG A 34 -8.51 -7.20 6.65
C ARG A 34 -7.29 -6.31 6.94
N LEU A 35 -7.40 -5.00 6.69
CA LEU A 35 -6.42 -4.02 7.14
C LEU A 35 -6.92 -3.35 8.42
N SER A 36 -5.97 -2.86 9.22
CA SER A 36 -6.26 -1.99 10.35
C SER A 36 -7.09 -0.78 9.88
N GLN A 37 -8.05 -0.33 10.67
CA GLN A 37 -8.78 0.92 10.43
C GLN A 37 -7.83 2.13 10.39
N ASN A 38 -6.71 2.04 11.10
CA ASN A 38 -5.63 3.03 11.09
C ASN A 38 -4.48 2.57 10.19
N PHE A 39 -4.75 2.49 8.88
CA PHE A 39 -3.78 2.07 7.87
C PHE A 39 -3.31 3.24 7.00
N ALA A 40 -1.99 3.28 6.73
CA ALA A 40 -1.40 4.16 5.73
C ALA A 40 -0.43 3.39 4.82
N LEU A 41 -0.40 3.75 3.54
CA LEU A 41 0.54 3.24 2.53
C LEU A 41 1.38 4.40 1.99
N ILE A 42 2.69 4.32 2.15
CA ILE A 42 3.65 5.28 1.60
C ILE A 42 4.40 4.62 0.46
N GLY A 43 4.20 5.10 -0.77
CA GLY A 43 4.96 4.66 -1.93
C GLY A 43 6.19 5.54 -2.16
N THR A 44 7.34 4.93 -2.46
CA THR A 44 8.55 5.66 -2.89
C THR A 44 9.23 4.98 -4.07
N ALA A 45 9.78 5.80 -4.98
CA ALA A 45 10.59 5.36 -6.10
C ALA A 45 11.59 6.45 -6.50
N ARG A 46 12.56 6.09 -7.35
CA ARG A 46 13.59 7.01 -7.84
C ARG A 46 13.07 8.04 -8.85
N ARG A 47 12.02 7.69 -9.58
CA ARG A 47 11.44 8.59 -10.60
C ARG A 47 10.50 9.58 -9.90
N PRO A 48 10.51 10.86 -10.31
CA PRO A 48 9.50 11.79 -9.83
C PRO A 48 8.11 11.25 -10.18
N TRP A 49 7.17 11.46 -9.26
CA TRP A 49 5.78 11.21 -9.57
C TRP A 49 5.34 12.25 -10.61
N SER A 50 4.69 11.81 -11.68
CA SER A 50 4.01 12.68 -12.62
C SER A 50 2.52 12.56 -12.38
N ASP A 51 1.83 13.70 -12.31
CA ASP A 51 0.37 13.76 -12.17
C ASP A 51 -0.35 13.27 -13.43
#